data_AF-A0A5B7B5P4-F1
#
_entry.id   AF-A0A5B7B5P4-F1
#
_cell.length_a   1.000
_cell.length_b   1.000
_cell.length_c   1.000
_cell.angle_alpha   90.00
_cell.angle_beta   90.00
_cell.angle_gamma   90.00
#
_symmetry.space_group_name_H-M   'P 1'
#
loop_
_entity.id
_entity.type
_entity.pdbx_description
1 polymer ?
#
loop_
_entity_poly.entity_id
_entity_poly.type
_entity_poly.pdbx_seq_one_letter_code
_entity_poly.pdbx_strand_id
1 'polypeptide(L)'
;MADDSKSTTLLSADNSFGKLPDHLLIEIFIRVPISEWAQISCVKKQWANLFREECLWHAALVRRFPLAGQTKRWPGPIPRGLSKRRYAALYVSKHIFSLDGEMDEIVGHTYLFLKEQLEISNMPPPSGILHGTIIDQFISCGKSRNRAHELASQIWLAVIDNLEENEQTFLLLKRLALEGDVFLPYPYTRSYKVQWRVFEKLFTDFRDCFNHVDYYDVLACAKHRFQPIPSAWLGY
;
A
#
# COMPACT_ATOMS: atom_id res chain seq x y z
N MET A 1 -20.85 60.81 25.16
CA MET A 1 -21.36 59.45 25.39
C MET A 1 -21.59 58.86 24.02
N ALA A 2 -20.60 58.12 23.53
CA ALA A 2 -20.62 57.46 22.22
C ALA A 2 -20.23 56.00 22.43
N ASP A 3 -20.72 55.16 21.52
CA ASP A 3 -20.52 53.72 21.39
C ASP A 3 -21.30 52.79 22.31
N ASP A 4 -22.43 52.29 21.79
CA ASP A 4 -22.94 50.96 22.17
C ASP A 4 -23.81 50.30 21.08
N SER A 5 -23.45 50.41 19.80
CA SER A 5 -24.25 49.80 18.71
C SER A 5 -23.47 48.98 17.68
N LYS A 6 -22.22 48.60 17.96
CA LYS A 6 -21.39 47.82 17.01
C LYS A 6 -20.89 46.48 17.51
N SER A 7 -21.37 45.99 18.66
CA SER A 7 -20.85 44.75 19.27
C SER A 7 -21.79 43.53 19.14
N THR A 8 -22.85 43.60 18.33
CA THR A 8 -23.86 42.52 18.28
C THR A 8 -23.95 41.80 16.93
N THR A 9 -23.00 42.01 16.02
CA THR A 9 -23.07 41.43 14.66
C THR A 9 -21.89 40.50 14.30
N LEU A 10 -21.15 40.00 15.29
CA LEU A 10 -20.00 39.10 15.07
C LEU A 10 -20.09 37.76 15.83
N LEU A 11 -21.22 37.44 16.48
CA LEU A 11 -21.37 36.24 17.33
C LEU A 11 -22.25 35.12 16.76
N SER A 12 -22.49 35.09 15.45
CA SER A 12 -23.04 33.90 14.80
C SER A 12 -22.61 33.82 13.34
N ALA A 13 -21.33 33.54 13.10
CA ALA A 13 -21.01 32.74 11.92
C ALA A 13 -21.57 31.34 12.19
N ASP A 14 -22.88 31.24 11.98
CA ASP A 14 -23.69 30.04 12.08
C ASP A 14 -22.92 28.92 11.38
N ASN A 15 -22.58 27.87 12.12
CA ASN A 15 -21.81 26.74 11.60
C ASN A 15 -22.70 25.96 10.63
N SER A 16 -22.88 26.51 9.42
CA SER A 16 -23.91 26.13 8.44
C SER A 16 -23.76 24.66 8.02
N PHE A 17 -22.52 24.20 7.87
CA PHE A 17 -22.21 22.78 7.65
C PHE A 17 -22.50 21.90 8.86
N GLY A 18 -22.39 22.44 10.08
CA GLY A 18 -22.69 21.69 11.31
C GLY A 18 -24.18 21.35 11.49
N LYS A 19 -25.07 22.02 10.74
CA LYS A 19 -26.52 21.78 10.76
C LYS A 19 -26.99 20.81 9.67
N LEU A 20 -26.12 20.43 8.74
CA LEU A 20 -26.48 19.51 7.66
C LEU A 20 -26.63 18.08 8.18
N PRO A 21 -27.62 17.32 7.68
CA PRO A 21 -27.69 15.88 7.88
C PRO A 21 -26.44 15.16 7.36
N ASP A 22 -26.07 14.05 8.03
CA ASP A 22 -24.85 13.29 7.73
C ASP A 22 -24.80 12.79 6.27
N HIS A 23 -25.93 12.39 5.68
CA HIS A 23 -25.96 11.96 4.28
C HIS A 23 -25.59 13.08 3.29
N LEU A 24 -25.94 14.34 3.58
CA LEU A 24 -25.53 15.48 2.76
C LEU A 24 -24.04 15.81 2.97
N LEU A 25 -23.56 15.71 4.22
CA LEU A 25 -22.13 15.87 4.52
C LEU A 25 -21.30 14.82 3.78
N ILE A 26 -21.72 13.56 3.79
CA ILE A 26 -21.06 12.49 3.04
C ILE A 26 -21.03 12.82 1.55
N GLU A 27 -22.16 13.20 0.93
CA GLU A 27 -22.20 13.52 -0.50
C GLU A 27 -21.28 14.70 -0.86
N ILE A 28 -21.16 15.69 0.03
CA ILE A 28 -20.23 16.81 -0.13
C ILE A 28 -18.79 16.31 -0.02
N PHE A 29 -18.44 15.55 1.02
CA PHE A 29 -17.07 15.10 1.26
C PHE A 29 -16.56 14.17 0.15
N ILE A 30 -17.38 13.25 -0.36
CA ILE A 30 -16.95 12.32 -1.41
C ILE A 30 -16.70 12.99 -2.78
N ARG A 31 -17.08 14.27 -2.93
CA ARG A 31 -16.80 15.09 -4.12
C ARG A 31 -15.48 15.85 -4.01
N VAL A 32 -14.93 15.99 -2.81
CA VAL A 32 -13.63 16.61 -2.57
C VAL A 32 -12.50 15.60 -2.90
N PRO A 33 -11.35 16.04 -3.43
CA PRO A 33 -10.20 15.16 -3.63
C PRO A 33 -9.78 14.42 -2.36
N ILE A 34 -9.44 13.13 -2.49
CA ILE A 34 -9.08 12.28 -1.35
C ILE A 34 -7.86 12.79 -0.55
N SER A 35 -6.96 13.54 -1.20
CA SER A 35 -5.81 14.17 -0.55
C SER A 35 -6.21 15.13 0.59
N GLU A 36 -7.42 15.69 0.55
CA GLU A 36 -7.91 16.63 1.55
C GLU A 36 -8.72 15.95 2.67
N TRP A 37 -9.07 14.67 2.52
CA TRP A 37 -9.99 13.99 3.44
C TRP A 37 -9.42 13.87 4.85
N ALA A 38 -8.10 13.69 4.98
CA ALA A 38 -7.44 13.68 6.28
C ALA A 38 -7.68 15.00 7.02
N GLN A 39 -7.47 16.13 6.34
CA GLN A 39 -7.67 17.47 6.91
C GLN A 39 -9.14 17.72 7.26
N ILE A 40 -10.08 17.36 6.36
CA ILE A 40 -11.52 17.48 6.61
C ILE A 40 -11.92 16.67 7.85
N SER A 41 -11.42 15.44 7.98
CA SER A 41 -11.74 14.58 9.13
C SER A 41 -11.31 15.19 10.47
N CYS A 42 -10.31 16.08 10.48
CA CYS A 42 -9.79 16.74 11.68
C CYS A 42 -10.59 17.98 12.10
N VAL A 43 -11.49 18.52 11.27
CA VAL A 43 -12.19 19.79 11.54
C VAL A 43 -13.20 19.66 12.69
N LYS A 44 -13.92 18.54 12.77
CA LYS A 44 -14.96 18.32 13.79
C LYS A 44 -15.06 16.84 14.14
N LYS A 45 -15.30 16.53 15.41
CA LYS A 45 -15.50 15.15 15.90
C LYS A 45 -16.58 14.38 15.12
N GLN A 46 -17.70 15.04 14.80
CA GLN A 46 -18.76 14.46 13.97
C GLN A 46 -18.23 14.01 12.60
N TRP A 47 -17.43 14.85 11.94
CA TRP A 47 -16.88 14.54 10.62
C TRP A 47 -15.86 13.40 10.71
N ALA A 48 -14.99 13.41 11.73
CA ALA A 48 -14.09 12.31 12.02
C ALA A 48 -14.82 10.96 12.16
N ASN A 49 -16.00 10.96 12.79
CA ASN A 49 -16.83 9.76 12.92
C ASN A 49 -17.34 9.30 11.56
N LEU A 50 -17.84 10.20 10.70
CA LEU A 50 -18.29 9.84 9.34
C LEU A 50 -17.18 9.16 8.52
N PHE A 51 -15.93 9.62 8.62
CA PHE A 51 -14.78 8.99 7.93
C PHE A 51 -14.40 7.61 8.48
N ARG A 52 -14.96 7.18 9.62
CA ARG A 52 -14.80 5.82 10.17
C ARG A 52 -15.93 4.89 9.77
N GLU A 53 -17.05 5.43 9.30
CA GLU A 53 -18.24 4.67 8.99
C GLU A 53 -18.22 4.06 7.58
N GLU A 54 -18.83 2.88 7.46
CA GLU A 54 -18.90 2.15 6.19
C GLU A 54 -19.72 2.89 5.13
N CYS A 55 -20.74 3.66 5.54
CA CYS A 55 -21.62 4.39 4.63
C CYS A 55 -20.86 5.40 3.75
N LEU A 56 -19.92 6.16 4.32
CA LEU A 56 -19.10 7.14 3.59
C LEU A 56 -18.20 6.43 2.57
N TRP A 57 -17.50 5.39 3.01
CA TRP A 57 -16.59 4.65 2.13
C TRP A 57 -17.34 3.88 1.04
N HIS A 58 -18.52 3.36 1.35
CA HIS A 58 -19.38 2.72 0.37
C HIS A 58 -19.86 3.72 -0.70
N ALA A 59 -20.35 4.89 -0.28
CA ALA A 59 -20.75 5.95 -1.20
C ALA A 59 -19.58 6.41 -2.09
N ALA A 60 -18.40 6.59 -1.50
CA ALA A 60 -17.18 6.93 -2.21
C ALA A 60 -16.78 5.87 -3.25
N LEU A 61 -16.87 4.59 -2.86
CA LEU A 61 -16.54 3.45 -3.71
C LEU A 61 -17.47 3.39 -4.93
N VAL A 62 -18.78 3.44 -4.71
CA VAL A 62 -19.78 3.40 -5.79
C VAL A 62 -19.63 4.59 -6.73
N ARG A 63 -19.36 5.79 -6.19
CA ARG A 63 -19.17 7.00 -6.99
C ARG A 63 -17.92 6.92 -7.88
N ARG A 64 -16.79 6.50 -7.33
CA ARG A 64 -15.50 6.53 -8.04
C ARG A 64 -15.25 5.28 -8.89
N PHE A 65 -15.77 4.15 -8.45
CA PHE A 65 -15.59 2.85 -9.08
C PHE A 65 -16.96 2.15 -9.23
N PRO A 66 -17.86 2.66 -10.10
CA PRO A 66 -19.23 2.14 -10.20
C PRO A 66 -19.29 0.65 -10.58
N LEU A 67 -18.29 0.15 -11.30
CA LEU A 67 -18.18 -1.26 -11.68
C LEU A 67 -17.70 -2.17 -10.53
N ALA A 68 -17.19 -1.62 -9.43
CA ALA A 68 -16.74 -2.40 -8.26
C ALA A 68 -17.89 -3.15 -7.57
N GLY A 69 -19.15 -2.75 -7.82
CA GLY A 69 -20.32 -3.49 -7.33
C GLY A 69 -20.58 -4.81 -8.07
N GLN A 70 -20.04 -4.97 -9.28
CA GLN A 70 -20.30 -6.12 -10.16
C GLN A 70 -19.28 -7.25 -9.99
N THR A 71 -18.14 -6.98 -9.36
CA THR A 71 -17.09 -7.98 -9.12
C THR A 71 -17.54 -8.98 -8.05
N LYS A 72 -17.62 -10.25 -8.44
CA LYS A 72 -17.91 -11.38 -7.55
C LYS A 72 -16.86 -11.45 -6.44
N ARG A 73 -17.25 -11.98 -5.27
CA ARG A 73 -16.29 -12.33 -4.21
C ARG A 73 -15.29 -13.33 -4.80
N TRP A 74 -14.00 -13.01 -4.76
CA TRP A 74 -12.96 -13.90 -5.27
C TRP A 74 -12.55 -14.94 -4.20
N PRO A 75 -12.14 -16.14 -4.64
CA PRO A 75 -11.57 -17.15 -3.75
C PRO A 75 -10.11 -16.80 -3.38
N GLY A 76 -9.54 -17.55 -2.43
CA GLY A 76 -8.12 -17.44 -2.06
C GLY A 76 -7.89 -16.85 -0.65
N PRO A 77 -6.62 -16.80 -0.23
CA PRO A 77 -6.24 -16.45 1.14
C PRO A 77 -6.37 -14.95 1.49
N ILE A 78 -6.43 -14.05 0.50
CA ILE A 78 -6.46 -12.60 0.71
C ILE A 78 -7.90 -12.08 0.62
N PRO A 79 -8.51 -11.64 1.74
CA PRO A 79 -9.89 -11.21 1.75
C PRO A 79 -10.07 -9.80 1.17
N ARG A 80 -11.25 -9.59 0.59
CA ARG A 80 -11.71 -8.31 0.03
C ARG A 80 -11.94 -7.20 1.07
N GLY A 81 -12.28 -7.56 2.30
CA GLY A 81 -12.57 -6.58 3.36
C GLY A 81 -13.77 -5.67 3.07
N LEU A 82 -13.87 -4.58 3.84
CA LEU A 82 -14.95 -3.58 3.80
C LEU A 82 -14.67 -2.46 2.78
N SER A 83 -15.64 -1.55 2.57
CA SER A 83 -15.59 -0.53 1.51
C SER A 83 -14.36 0.36 1.59
N LYS A 84 -13.86 0.70 2.79
CA LYS A 84 -12.60 1.45 2.93
C LYS A 84 -11.41 0.71 2.33
N ARG A 85 -11.26 -0.59 2.64
CA ARG A 85 -10.17 -1.42 2.12
C ARG A 85 -10.29 -1.58 0.60
N ARG A 86 -11.50 -1.81 0.12
CA ARG A 86 -11.81 -1.94 -1.32
C ARG A 86 -11.51 -0.67 -2.09
N TYR A 87 -11.89 0.49 -1.54
CA TYR A 87 -11.57 1.79 -2.11
C TYR A 87 -10.06 1.98 -2.21
N ALA A 88 -9.32 1.70 -1.13
CA ALA A 88 -7.87 1.82 -1.13
C ALA A 88 -7.22 0.88 -2.15
N ALA A 89 -7.70 -0.37 -2.26
CA ALA A 89 -7.20 -1.35 -3.22
C ALA A 89 -7.39 -0.86 -4.67
N LEU A 90 -8.59 -0.43 -5.04
CA LEU A 90 -8.88 0.10 -6.38
C LEU A 90 -8.13 1.40 -6.67
N TYR A 91 -7.98 2.25 -5.66
CA TYR A 91 -7.20 3.47 -5.78
C TYR A 91 -5.73 3.16 -6.08
N VAL A 92 -5.09 2.31 -5.27
CA VAL A 92 -3.70 1.87 -5.50
C VAL A 92 -3.59 1.21 -6.87
N SER A 93 -4.48 0.30 -7.20
CA SER A 93 -4.48 -0.39 -8.49
C SER A 93 -4.46 0.61 -9.63
N LYS A 94 -5.42 1.54 -9.68
CA LYS A 94 -5.51 2.54 -10.75
C LYS A 94 -4.29 3.47 -10.89
N HIS A 95 -3.62 3.80 -9.79
CA HIS A 95 -2.54 4.81 -9.81
C HIS A 95 -1.13 4.19 -9.84
N ILE A 96 -0.97 2.96 -9.36
CA ILE A 96 0.32 2.25 -9.31
C ILE A 96 0.41 1.21 -10.43
N PHE A 97 -0.69 0.56 -10.76
CA PHE A 97 -0.74 -0.51 -11.76
C PHE A 97 -1.61 -0.05 -12.94
N SER A 98 -1.00 0.19 -14.10
CA SER A 98 -1.74 0.48 -15.34
C SER A 98 -2.38 -0.80 -15.91
N LEU A 99 -3.17 -1.50 -15.10
CA LEU A 99 -3.94 -2.68 -15.50
C LEU A 99 -5.37 -2.22 -15.76
N ASP A 100 -5.93 -2.70 -16.88
CA ASP A 100 -7.35 -2.53 -17.19
C ASP A 100 -8.10 -3.84 -16.89
N GLY A 101 -9.09 -3.81 -16.00
CA GLY A 101 -10.16 -4.80 -15.95
C GLY A 101 -10.51 -5.39 -14.59
N GLU A 102 -11.11 -6.59 -14.59
CA GLU A 102 -11.67 -7.24 -13.39
C GLU A 102 -10.62 -7.59 -12.31
N MET A 103 -9.33 -7.58 -12.66
CA MET A 103 -8.23 -7.94 -11.75
C MET A 103 -7.74 -6.77 -10.91
N ASP A 104 -8.20 -5.55 -11.19
CA ASP A 104 -7.64 -4.34 -10.59
C ASP A 104 -7.84 -4.34 -9.07
N GLU A 105 -9.03 -4.75 -8.61
CA GLU A 105 -9.31 -4.81 -7.17
C GLU A 105 -8.43 -5.85 -6.47
N ILE A 106 -8.26 -7.04 -7.07
CA ILE A 106 -7.45 -8.13 -6.49
C ILE A 106 -5.98 -7.71 -6.38
N VAL A 107 -5.42 -7.16 -7.45
CA VAL A 107 -4.02 -6.67 -7.46
C VAL A 107 -3.82 -5.61 -6.38
N GLY A 108 -4.75 -4.66 -6.26
CA GLY A 108 -4.73 -3.66 -5.20
C GLY A 108 -4.77 -4.26 -3.79
N HIS A 109 -5.61 -5.27 -3.55
CA HIS A 109 -5.67 -5.95 -2.26
C HIS A 109 -4.41 -6.73 -1.94
N THR A 110 -3.82 -7.37 -2.94
CA THR A 110 -2.56 -8.09 -2.80
C THR A 110 -1.39 -7.14 -2.50
N TYR A 111 -1.36 -5.96 -3.14
CA TYR A 111 -0.41 -4.89 -2.80
C TYR A 111 -0.56 -4.44 -1.36
N LEU A 112 -1.79 -4.10 -0.93
CA LEU A 112 -2.05 -3.65 0.44
C LEU A 112 -1.70 -4.73 1.45
N PHE A 113 -2.07 -5.98 1.19
CA PHE A 113 -1.70 -7.12 2.03
C PHE A 113 -0.18 -7.21 2.20
N LEU A 114 0.59 -7.21 1.10
CA LEU A 114 2.03 -7.34 1.17
C LEU A 114 2.66 -6.17 1.93
N LYS A 115 2.24 -4.93 1.62
CA LYS A 115 2.71 -3.72 2.30
C LYS A 115 2.44 -3.79 3.81
N GLU A 116 1.21 -4.12 4.20
CA GLU A 116 0.80 -4.28 5.61
C GLU A 116 1.62 -5.36 6.32
N GLN A 117 1.86 -6.51 5.68
CA GLN A 117 2.65 -7.58 6.30
C GLN A 117 4.11 -7.19 6.54
N LEU A 118 4.68 -6.34 5.66
CA LEU A 118 6.05 -5.86 5.77
C LEU A 118 6.18 -4.71 6.79
N GLU A 119 5.17 -3.84 6.92
CA GLU A 119 5.20 -2.65 7.78
C GLU A 119 4.70 -2.89 9.22
N ILE A 120 3.70 -3.77 9.44
CA ILE A 120 3.04 -3.90 10.74
C ILE A 120 3.83 -4.79 11.71
N SER A 121 4.61 -5.74 11.20
CA SER A 121 5.22 -6.76 12.05
C SER A 121 6.64 -6.37 12.45
N ASN A 122 6.94 -6.39 13.76
CA ASN A 122 8.33 -6.36 14.25
C ASN A 122 9.14 -7.56 13.71
N MET A 123 8.45 -8.64 13.31
CA MET A 123 9.03 -9.83 12.68
C MET A 123 8.09 -10.32 11.58
N PRO A 124 8.13 -9.75 10.36
CA PRO A 124 7.26 -10.20 9.26
C PRO A 124 7.45 -11.69 8.98
N PRO A 125 6.41 -12.38 8.46
CA PRO A 125 6.56 -13.74 7.97
C PRO A 125 7.70 -13.82 6.94
N PRO A 126 8.38 -14.98 6.83
CA PRO A 126 9.34 -15.24 5.77
C PRO A 126 8.80 -14.80 4.39
N SER A 127 9.64 -14.16 3.58
CA SER A 127 9.19 -13.61 2.28
C SER A 127 8.70 -14.70 1.33
N GLY A 128 9.20 -15.93 1.48
CA GLY A 128 8.70 -17.10 0.75
C GLY A 128 7.23 -17.41 1.05
N ILE A 129 6.79 -17.26 2.31
CA ILE A 129 5.38 -17.48 2.71
C ILE A 129 4.50 -16.37 2.16
N LEU A 130 4.96 -15.11 2.25
CA LEU A 130 4.24 -13.96 1.70
C LEU A 130 4.09 -14.11 0.18
N HIS A 131 5.18 -14.45 -0.52
CA HIS A 131 5.16 -14.68 -1.96
C HIS A 131 4.24 -15.84 -2.33
N GLY A 132 4.32 -16.97 -1.64
CA GLY A 132 3.43 -18.11 -1.89
C GLY A 132 1.96 -17.79 -1.68
N THR A 133 1.62 -17.01 -0.65
CA THR A 133 0.25 -16.53 -0.41
C THR A 133 -0.28 -15.69 -1.59
N ILE A 134 0.57 -14.83 -2.16
CA ILE A 134 0.24 -14.02 -3.34
C ILE A 134 0.03 -14.91 -4.57
N ILE A 135 0.90 -15.89 -4.78
CA ILE A 135 0.79 -16.87 -5.86
C ILE A 135 -0.53 -17.64 -5.76
N ASP A 136 -0.83 -18.20 -4.58
CA ASP A 136 -2.03 -18.97 -4.33
C ASP A 136 -3.30 -18.13 -4.52
N GLN A 137 -3.24 -16.84 -4.17
CA GLN A 137 -4.33 -15.89 -4.43
C GLN A 137 -4.65 -15.79 -5.92
N PHE A 138 -3.64 -15.57 -6.77
CA PHE A 138 -3.87 -15.44 -8.21
C PHE A 138 -4.27 -16.75 -8.89
N ILE A 139 -3.68 -17.87 -8.48
CA ILE A 139 -4.05 -19.20 -8.98
C ILE A 139 -5.50 -19.52 -8.60
N SER A 140 -5.91 -19.25 -7.35
CA SER A 140 -7.30 -19.43 -6.91
C SER A 140 -8.27 -18.60 -7.73
N CYS A 141 -7.85 -17.41 -8.18
CA CYS A 141 -8.61 -16.55 -9.08
C CYS A 141 -8.51 -16.96 -10.57
N GLY A 142 -8.07 -18.18 -10.87
CA GLY A 142 -8.04 -18.76 -12.21
C GLY A 142 -6.87 -18.30 -13.07
N LYS A 143 -5.83 -17.67 -12.51
CA LYS A 143 -4.63 -17.31 -13.29
C LYS A 143 -3.70 -18.50 -13.46
N SER A 144 -3.03 -18.55 -14.61
CA SER A 144 -1.93 -19.50 -14.84
C SER A 144 -0.77 -19.23 -13.89
N ARG A 145 0.06 -20.24 -13.63
CA ARG A 145 1.28 -20.11 -12.82
C ARG A 145 2.18 -18.98 -13.31
N ASN A 146 2.30 -18.82 -14.63
CA ASN A 146 3.11 -17.76 -15.23
C ASN A 146 2.55 -16.36 -14.96
N ARG A 147 1.24 -16.19 -15.15
CA ARG A 147 0.61 -14.88 -14.89
C ARG A 147 0.59 -14.54 -13.41
N ALA A 148 0.37 -15.53 -12.54
CA ALA A 148 0.47 -15.36 -11.09
C ALA A 148 1.87 -14.89 -10.67
N HIS A 149 2.92 -15.51 -11.21
CA HIS A 149 4.31 -15.13 -10.93
C HIS A 149 4.65 -13.71 -11.42
N GLU A 150 4.18 -13.35 -12.62
CA GLU A 150 4.39 -12.02 -13.19
C GLU A 150 3.71 -10.94 -12.35
N LEU A 151 2.43 -11.12 -12.01
CA LEU A 151 1.68 -10.19 -11.16
C LEU A 151 2.28 -10.08 -9.77
N ALA A 152 2.66 -11.22 -9.17
CA ALA A 152 3.35 -11.22 -7.87
C ALA A 152 4.65 -10.43 -7.93
N SER A 153 5.43 -10.57 -9.00
CA SER A 153 6.67 -9.83 -9.19
C SER A 153 6.43 -8.32 -9.32
N GLN A 154 5.44 -7.91 -10.11
CA GLN A 154 5.06 -6.50 -10.24
C GLN A 154 4.63 -5.90 -8.89
N ILE A 155 3.85 -6.65 -8.11
CA ILE A 155 3.39 -6.20 -6.79
C ILE A 155 4.55 -6.06 -5.81
N TRP A 156 5.46 -7.03 -5.78
CA TRP A 156 6.66 -6.95 -4.94
C TRP A 156 7.51 -5.73 -5.27
N LEU A 157 7.77 -5.47 -6.55
CA LEU A 157 8.51 -4.29 -7.00
C LEU A 157 7.81 -3.01 -6.55
N ALA A 158 6.52 -2.89 -6.85
CA ALA A 158 5.72 -1.74 -6.46
C ALA A 158 5.71 -1.51 -4.94
N VAL A 159 5.63 -2.56 -4.12
CA VAL A 159 5.69 -2.42 -2.66
C VAL A 159 7.06 -1.94 -2.23
N ILE A 160 8.15 -2.58 -2.68
CA ILE A 160 9.53 -2.19 -2.32
C ILE A 160 9.80 -0.73 -2.68
N ASP A 161 9.36 -0.30 -3.86
CA ASP A 161 9.55 1.07 -4.35
C ASP A 161 8.80 2.11 -3.53
N ASN A 162 7.69 1.73 -2.90
CA ASN A 162 6.82 2.64 -2.14
C ASN A 162 6.94 2.46 -0.60
N LEU A 163 7.93 1.70 -0.12
CA LEU A 163 8.29 1.68 1.30
C LEU A 163 8.96 3.00 1.69
N GLU A 164 8.58 3.53 2.86
CA GLU A 164 9.15 4.76 3.43
C GLU A 164 10.66 4.64 3.65
N GLU A 165 11.40 5.72 3.45
CA GLU A 165 12.85 5.77 3.69
C GLU A 165 13.14 6.04 5.16
N ASN A 166 13.11 4.98 5.97
CA ASN A 166 13.40 5.03 7.40
C ASN A 166 14.22 3.81 7.84
N GLU A 167 14.70 3.84 9.09
CA GLU A 167 15.53 2.76 9.66
C GLU A 167 14.82 1.40 9.66
N GLN A 168 13.49 1.39 9.86
CA GLN A 168 12.71 0.15 9.83
C GLN A 168 12.73 -0.51 8.45
N THR A 169 12.61 0.29 7.39
CA THR A 169 12.72 -0.18 6.00
C THR A 169 14.13 -0.71 5.70
N PHE A 170 15.19 -0.05 6.19
CA PHE A 170 16.55 -0.57 6.05
C PHE A 170 16.69 -1.97 6.67
N LEU A 171 16.26 -2.15 7.91
CA LEU A 171 16.31 -3.44 8.62
C LEU A 171 15.48 -4.51 7.91
N LEU A 172 14.31 -4.14 7.40
CA LEU A 172 13.45 -5.02 6.62
C LEU A 172 14.15 -5.49 5.33
N LEU A 173 14.69 -4.56 4.53
CA LEU A 173 15.34 -4.90 3.27
C LEU A 173 16.60 -5.74 3.51
N LYS A 174 17.40 -5.41 4.53
CA LYS A 174 18.56 -6.20 4.94
C LYS A 174 18.15 -7.64 5.27
N ARG A 175 17.07 -7.81 6.04
CA ARG A 175 16.51 -9.15 6.33
C ARG A 175 16.08 -9.87 5.06
N LEU A 176 15.40 -9.19 4.14
CA LEU A 176 14.95 -9.78 2.87
C LEU A 176 16.11 -10.21 1.95
N ALA A 177 17.24 -9.50 2.02
CA ALA A 177 18.46 -9.81 1.27
C ALA A 177 19.23 -11.01 1.86
N LEU A 178 19.27 -11.10 3.18
CA LEU A 178 19.94 -12.18 3.92
C LEU A 178 19.07 -13.44 4.07
N GLU A 179 17.76 -13.33 3.83
CA GLU A 179 16.87 -14.48 3.81
C GLU A 179 17.34 -15.46 2.72
N GLY A 180 17.77 -16.65 3.15
CA GLY A 180 18.35 -17.66 2.27
C GLY A 180 17.42 -18.02 1.11
N ASP A 181 18.01 -18.41 -0.02
CA ASP A 181 17.25 -19.03 -1.10
C ASP A 181 16.79 -20.43 -0.66
N VAL A 182 15.64 -20.49 -0.01
CA VAL A 182 14.88 -21.74 0.04
C VAL A 182 14.50 -22.04 -1.40
N PHE A 183 15.03 -23.13 -1.96
CA PHE A 183 14.69 -23.62 -3.29
C PHE A 183 13.21 -24.03 -3.33
N LEU A 184 12.34 -23.04 -3.53
CA LEU A 184 10.92 -23.25 -3.77
C LEU A 184 10.74 -23.54 -5.27
N PRO A 185 9.83 -24.46 -5.64
CA PRO A 185 9.54 -24.71 -7.04
C PRO A 185 8.90 -23.47 -7.67
N TYR A 186 9.15 -23.24 -8.96
CA TYR A 186 8.39 -22.25 -9.73
C TYR A 186 6.88 -22.49 -9.56
N PRO A 187 6.00 -21.48 -9.39
CA PRO A 187 6.24 -20.04 -9.37
C PRO A 187 6.51 -19.45 -7.98
N TYR A 188 6.77 -20.27 -6.97
CA TYR A 188 6.87 -19.85 -5.56
C TYR A 188 8.21 -19.20 -5.19
N THR A 189 9.20 -19.23 -6.09
CA THR A 189 10.43 -18.46 -5.96
C THR A 189 10.18 -17.01 -6.37
N ARG A 190 10.66 -16.02 -5.59
CA ARG A 190 10.65 -14.62 -6.01
C ARG A 190 11.52 -14.43 -7.26
N SER A 191 11.05 -13.64 -8.21
CA SER A 191 11.79 -13.39 -9.44
C SER A 191 13.11 -12.66 -9.19
N TYR A 192 14.07 -12.88 -10.10
CA TYR A 192 15.37 -12.21 -10.07
C TYR A 192 15.25 -10.69 -9.94
N LYS A 193 14.29 -10.08 -10.65
CA LYS A 193 14.05 -8.63 -10.61
C LYS A 193 13.67 -8.13 -9.21
N VAL A 194 12.82 -8.87 -8.50
CA VAL A 194 12.42 -8.53 -7.13
C VAL A 194 13.62 -8.63 -6.19
N GLN A 195 14.39 -9.72 -6.29
CA GLN A 195 15.58 -9.89 -5.46
C GLN A 195 16.59 -8.77 -5.73
N TRP A 196 16.89 -8.50 -7.01
CA TRP A 196 17.78 -7.43 -7.43
C TRP A 196 17.37 -6.08 -6.85
N ARG A 197 16.09 -5.73 -6.92
CA ARG A 197 15.58 -4.44 -6.44
C ARG A 197 15.80 -4.22 -4.94
N VAL A 198 15.75 -5.29 -4.13
CA VAL A 198 16.08 -5.21 -2.68
C VAL A 198 17.54 -4.78 -2.49
N PHE A 199 18.48 -5.44 -3.18
CA PHE A 199 19.90 -5.11 -3.08
C PHE A 199 20.21 -3.73 -3.64
N GLU A 200 19.58 -3.37 -4.75
CA GLU A 200 19.72 -2.03 -5.34
C GLU A 200 19.33 -0.96 -4.31
N LYS A 201 18.12 -1.04 -3.74
CA LYS A 201 17.65 -0.08 -2.74
C LYS A 201 18.55 -0.03 -1.49
N LEU A 202 19.07 -1.17 -1.04
CA LEU A 202 20.04 -1.20 0.07
C LEU A 202 21.34 -0.45 -0.25
N PHE A 203 21.94 -0.70 -1.42
CA PHE A 203 23.24 -0.13 -1.77
C PHE A 203 23.19 1.27 -2.37
N THR A 204 22.02 1.74 -2.80
CA THR A 204 21.82 3.12 -3.27
C THR A 204 21.19 3.98 -2.19
N ASP A 205 20.00 3.64 -1.74
CA ASP A 205 19.14 4.54 -0.96
C ASP A 205 19.49 4.47 0.54
N PHE A 206 19.94 3.30 1.02
CA PHE A 206 20.30 3.07 2.43
C PHE A 206 21.79 2.80 2.65
N ARG A 207 22.65 3.19 1.71
CA ARG A 207 24.09 2.92 1.77
C ARG A 207 24.70 3.39 3.10
N ASP A 208 24.34 4.60 3.52
CA ASP A 208 24.90 5.25 4.70
C ASP A 208 24.37 4.65 6.02
N CYS A 209 23.37 3.77 5.96
CA CYS A 209 22.82 3.08 7.13
C CYS A 209 23.60 1.81 7.50
N PHE A 210 24.49 1.33 6.64
CA PHE A 210 25.30 0.16 6.93
C PHE A 210 26.32 0.45 8.05
N ASN A 211 26.78 -0.64 8.67
CA ASN A 211 28.09 -0.66 9.31
C ASN A 211 29.03 -1.53 8.45
N HIS A 212 30.33 -1.52 8.75
CA HIS A 212 31.31 -2.25 7.95
C HIS A 212 30.98 -3.75 7.81
N VAL A 213 30.58 -4.41 8.89
CA VAL A 213 30.31 -5.86 8.87
C VAL A 213 29.07 -6.15 8.02
N ASP A 214 27.98 -5.44 8.29
CA ASP A 214 26.71 -5.61 7.59
C ASP A 214 26.82 -5.36 6.09
N TYR A 215 27.61 -4.36 5.69
CA TYR A 215 27.85 -4.06 4.29
C TYR A 215 28.50 -5.26 3.57
N TYR A 216 29.56 -5.82 4.13
CA TYR A 216 30.27 -6.94 3.52
C TYR A 216 29.44 -8.22 3.49
N ASP A 217 28.63 -8.49 4.52
CA ASP A 217 27.73 -9.65 4.56
C ASP A 217 26.68 -9.56 3.44
N VAL A 218 25.99 -8.42 3.32
CA VAL A 218 25.00 -8.22 2.26
C VAL A 218 25.66 -8.22 0.88
N LEU A 219 26.86 -7.64 0.74
CA LEU A 219 27.60 -7.64 -0.53
C LEU A 219 28.03 -9.04 -0.95
N ALA A 220 28.45 -9.89 -0.01
CA ALA A 220 28.79 -11.27 -0.29
C ALA A 220 27.55 -12.04 -0.78
N CYS A 221 26.39 -11.86 -0.14
CA CYS A 221 25.13 -12.42 -0.61
C CYS A 221 24.77 -11.93 -2.03
N ALA A 222 24.95 -10.65 -2.32
CA ALA A 222 24.71 -10.09 -3.64
C ALA A 222 25.62 -10.73 -4.70
N LYS A 223 26.93 -10.87 -4.43
CA LYS A 223 27.91 -11.49 -5.34
C LYS A 223 27.66 -12.97 -5.59
N HIS A 224 27.10 -13.67 -4.61
CA HIS A 224 26.73 -15.08 -4.76
C HIS A 224 25.50 -15.24 -5.67
N ARG A 225 24.53 -14.34 -5.54
CA ARG A 225 23.27 -14.39 -6.30
C ARG A 225 23.39 -13.80 -7.71
N PHE A 226 24.19 -12.76 -7.86
CA PHE A 226 24.27 -11.93 -9.05
C PHE A 226 25.71 -11.84 -9.53
N GLN A 227 25.95 -12.22 -10.78
CA GLN A 227 27.21 -11.94 -11.46
C GLN A 227 26.94 -11.50 -12.90
N PRO A 228 27.43 -10.32 -13.32
CA PRO A 228 28.17 -9.32 -12.52
C PRO A 228 27.28 -8.49 -11.57
N ILE A 229 27.88 -7.90 -10.53
CA ILE A 229 27.24 -6.85 -9.71
C ILE A 229 27.62 -5.44 -10.21
N PRO A 230 26.76 -4.42 -10.01
CA PRO A 230 27.05 -3.04 -10.41
C PRO A 230 28.20 -2.45 -9.61
N SER A 231 29.06 -1.67 -10.27
CA SER A 231 30.12 -0.91 -9.60
C SER A 231 29.57 0.13 -8.61
N ALA A 232 28.36 0.64 -8.85
CA ALA A 232 27.68 1.57 -7.94
C ALA A 232 27.43 0.96 -6.54
N TRP A 233 27.32 -0.36 -6.44
CA TRP A 233 27.16 -1.06 -5.16
C TRP A 233 28.49 -1.20 -4.40
N LEU A 234 29.61 -0.92 -5.06
CA LEU A 234 30.96 -0.99 -4.48
C LEU A 234 31.37 0.38 -3.91
N GLY A 235 32.24 0.35 -2.90
CA GLY A 235 32.93 1.53 -2.37
C GLY A 235 32.40 2.07 -1.05
N TYR A 236 32.04 1.19 -0.13
CA TYR A 236 31.81 1.57 1.26
C TYR A 236 33.12 1.97 1.94
#